data_AF-A0A9X8MU60-F1
#
_entry.id   AF-A0A9X8MU60-F1
#
_cell.length_a   1.000
_cell.length_b   1.000
_cell.length_c   1.000
_cell.angle_alpha   90.00
_cell.angle_beta   90.00
_cell.angle_gamma   90.00
#
_symmetry.space_group_name_H-M   'P 1'
#
loop_
_entity.id
_entity.type
_entity.pdbx_description
1 polymer ?
#
loop_
_entity_poly.entity_id
_entity_poly.type
_entity_poly.pdbx_seq_one_letter_code
_entity_poly.pdbx_strand_id
1 'polypeptide(L)'
;MERLHHLTARMPEERLRDVLLVALNAYFEDRGTGETYNGDGKNDILVRVADRNVLIAECKIWDGAKSISLALDQLLRYVDHGATRTALIVFFRTDDPETLTARAVDAIDAHPNHESTDQSLVEGDRQWSFSIRRNGNPGTATRATVAFLPFVIA
;
A
#
# COMPACT_ATOMS: atom_id res chain seq x y z
N MET A 1 9.81 -21.86 1.62
CA MET A 1 8.51 -21.19 1.44
C MET A 1 7.35 -21.91 2.13
N GLU A 2 7.26 -23.25 2.11
CA GLU A 2 6.13 -23.98 2.72
C GLU A 2 5.88 -23.76 4.21
N ARG A 3 6.93 -23.48 5.01
CA ARG A 3 6.74 -23.22 6.44
C ARG A 3 6.20 -21.82 6.77
N LEU A 4 6.26 -20.87 5.84
CA LEU A 4 5.76 -19.51 6.08
C LEU A 4 4.31 -19.36 5.63
N HIS A 5 3.88 -20.17 4.64
CA HIS A 5 2.53 -20.08 4.08
C HIS A 5 1.48 -20.27 5.20
N HIS A 6 1.55 -21.34 5.98
CA HIS A 6 0.49 -21.66 6.95
C HIS A 6 0.35 -20.62 8.08
N LEU A 7 1.38 -19.79 8.31
CA LEU A 7 1.34 -18.75 9.33
C LEU A 7 0.39 -17.61 8.94
N THR A 8 0.34 -17.25 7.65
CA THR A 8 -0.44 -16.09 7.17
C THR A 8 -1.86 -16.45 6.74
N ALA A 9 -2.15 -17.75 6.53
CA ALA A 9 -3.44 -18.25 6.03
C ALA A 9 -4.67 -17.72 6.80
N ARG A 10 -4.54 -17.53 8.11
CA ARG A 10 -5.62 -17.04 8.99
C ARG A 10 -5.35 -15.66 9.59
N MET A 11 -4.27 -14.99 9.18
CA MET A 11 -3.96 -13.67 9.70
C MET A 11 -4.95 -12.65 9.12
N PRO A 12 -5.64 -11.85 9.96
CA PRO A 12 -6.34 -10.67 9.47
C PRO A 12 -5.31 -9.63 9.00
N GLU A 13 -5.79 -8.66 8.23
CA GLU A 13 -4.99 -7.56 7.68
C GLU A 13 -4.15 -6.84 8.75
N GLU A 14 -4.72 -6.61 9.94
CA GLU A 14 -4.02 -5.99 11.08
C GLU A 14 -2.76 -6.77 11.48
N ARG A 15 -2.85 -8.10 11.50
CA ARG A 15 -1.72 -8.96 11.88
C ARG A 15 -0.65 -9.00 10.79
N LEU A 16 -1.05 -8.94 9.52
CA LEU A 16 -0.11 -8.84 8.40
C LEU A 16 0.63 -7.50 8.43
N ARG A 17 -0.08 -6.40 8.71
CA ARG A 17 0.51 -5.07 8.95
C ARG A 17 1.51 -5.12 10.11
N ASP A 18 1.14 -5.72 11.24
CA ASP A 18 2.02 -5.81 12.41
C ASP A 18 3.32 -6.59 12.11
N VAL A 19 3.26 -7.63 11.28
CA VAL A 19 4.47 -8.34 10.80
C VAL A 19 5.38 -7.41 10.01
N LEU A 20 4.84 -6.59 9.11
CA LEU A 20 5.63 -5.59 8.38
C LEU A 20 6.22 -4.53 9.31
N LEU A 21 5.46 -4.10 10.33
CA LEU A 21 5.93 -3.12 11.31
C LEU A 21 7.13 -3.61 12.11
N VAL A 22 7.24 -4.91 12.41
CA VAL A 22 8.44 -5.47 13.07
C VAL A 22 9.70 -5.20 12.24
N ALA A 23 9.65 -5.48 10.94
CA ALA A 23 10.79 -5.24 10.04
C ALA A 23 11.07 -3.73 9.87
N LEU A 24 10.02 -2.92 9.71
CA LEU A 24 10.15 -1.47 9.60
C LEU A 24 10.73 -0.85 10.87
N ASN A 25 10.33 -1.30 12.05
CA ASN A 25 10.85 -0.80 13.32
C ASN A 25 12.29 -1.23 13.57
N ALA A 26 12.69 -2.42 13.12
CA ALA A 26 14.09 -2.80 13.13
C ALA A 26 14.95 -1.87 12.24
N TYR A 27 14.43 -1.43 11.09
CA TYR A 27 15.15 -0.53 10.19
C TYR A 27 15.12 0.94 10.63
N PHE A 28 13.97 1.42 11.10
CA PHE A 28 13.75 2.82 11.44
C PHE A 28 13.96 3.14 12.93
N GLU A 29 14.43 2.18 13.73
CA GLU A 29 14.68 2.30 15.17
C GLU A 29 13.39 2.65 15.95
N ASP A 30 12.37 1.80 15.82
CA ASP A 30 11.06 1.92 16.48
C ASP A 30 10.24 3.18 16.14
N ARG A 31 10.59 3.85 15.02
CA ARG A 31 9.89 5.04 14.52
C ARG A 31 8.66 4.75 13.64
N GLY A 32 8.36 3.47 13.40
CA GLY A 32 7.17 3.01 12.68
C GLY A 32 6.03 2.72 13.64
N THR A 33 4.88 3.33 13.36
CA THR A 33 3.65 3.10 14.11
C THR A 33 2.58 2.53 13.19
N GLY A 34 1.92 1.45 13.63
CA GLY A 34 0.61 1.08 13.08
C GLY A 34 -0.44 1.90 13.81
N GLU A 35 -1.19 2.76 13.11
CA GLU A 35 -2.24 3.51 13.77
C GLU A 35 -3.32 2.54 14.27
N THR A 36 -3.32 2.34 15.58
CA THR A 36 -4.21 1.41 16.26
C THR A 36 -5.11 2.22 17.20
N TYR A 37 -6.11 2.98 16.70
CA TYR A 37 -7.54 3.03 17.15
C TYR A 37 -8.22 4.34 16.75
N ASN A 38 -9.23 4.25 15.85
CA ASN A 38 -10.47 5.04 15.86
C ASN A 38 -11.49 4.44 14.86
N GLY A 39 -12.36 3.56 15.36
CA GLY A 39 -13.75 3.38 14.88
C GLY A 39 -14.03 2.73 13.51
N ASP A 40 -13.42 3.19 12.41
CA ASP A 40 -14.02 3.03 11.07
C ASP A 40 -13.12 2.40 9.97
N GLY A 41 -11.97 1.84 10.35
CA GLY A 41 -11.13 1.07 9.42
C GLY A 41 -9.68 1.55 9.42
N LYS A 42 -8.83 0.83 10.13
CA LYS A 42 -7.37 0.94 10.04
C LYS A 42 -6.89 -0.10 9.05
N ASN A 43 -5.87 0.20 8.25
CA ASN A 43 -4.56 -0.47 8.38
C ASN A 43 -3.47 0.27 7.60
N ASP A 44 -3.26 1.52 7.96
CA ASP A 44 -2.13 2.31 7.50
C ASP A 44 -0.86 2.01 8.34
N ILE A 45 0.30 2.02 7.68
CA ILE A 45 1.64 2.08 8.25
C ILE A 45 2.11 3.52 8.11
N LEU A 46 2.46 4.15 9.22
CA LEU A 46 3.09 5.48 9.24
C LEU A 46 4.47 5.37 9.88
N VAL A 47 5.51 5.79 9.15
CA VAL A 47 6.86 5.94 9.70
C VAL A 47 7.22 7.41 9.73
N ARG A 48 7.63 7.90 10.90
CA ARG A 48 7.99 9.31 11.11
C ARG A 48 9.42 9.45 11.61
N VAL A 49 10.22 10.25 10.92
CA VAL A 49 11.58 10.61 11.37
C VAL A 49 11.60 12.09 11.69
N ALA A 50 11.86 12.42 12.96
CA ALA A 50 11.68 13.77 13.51
C ALA A 50 10.27 14.31 13.22
N ASP A 51 10.15 15.41 12.47
CA ASP A 51 8.87 16.04 12.14
C ASP A 51 8.35 15.73 10.73
N ARG A 52 8.87 14.66 10.10
CA ARG A 52 8.51 14.30 8.73
C ARG A 52 7.98 12.87 8.64
N ASN A 53 6.87 12.72 7.93
CA ASN A 53 6.40 11.42 7.48
C ASN A 53 7.34 10.95 6.38
N VAL A 54 8.02 9.81 6.59
CA VAL A 54 8.97 9.26 5.61
C VAL A 54 8.37 8.12 4.82
N LEU A 55 7.38 7.42 5.39
CA LEU A 55 6.58 6.39 4.73
C LEU A 55 5.13 6.48 5.21
N ILE A 56 4.21 6.48 4.26
CA ILE A 56 2.79 6.20 4.47
C ILE A 56 2.45 5.01 3.59
N ALA A 57 1.91 3.94 4.15
CA ALA A 57 1.47 2.81 3.36
C ALA A 57 0.12 2.30 3.80
N GLU A 58 -0.77 2.01 2.84
CA GLU A 58 -2.05 1.36 3.14
C GLU A 58 -1.93 -0.14 2.86
N CYS A 59 -2.32 -0.95 3.83
CA CYS A 59 -2.31 -2.41 3.72
C CYS A 59 -3.70 -2.92 3.40
N LYS A 60 -3.82 -3.83 2.42
CA LYS A 60 -5.11 -4.40 2.02
C LYS A 60 -5.03 -5.87 1.70
N ILE A 61 -5.92 -6.70 2.26
CA ILE A 61 -6.17 -8.04 1.69
C ILE A 61 -7.07 -7.87 0.47
N TRP A 62 -6.66 -8.42 -0.68
CA TRP A 62 -7.48 -8.37 -1.89
C TRP A 62 -8.83 -9.07 -1.71
N ASP A 63 -9.92 -8.33 -1.94
CA ASP A 63 -11.29 -8.86 -2.00
C ASP A 63 -12.03 -8.49 -3.30
N GLY A 64 -11.31 -7.92 -4.28
CA GLY A 64 -11.82 -7.43 -5.56
C GLY A 64 -11.49 -5.96 -5.82
N ALA A 65 -11.77 -5.47 -7.02
CA ALA A 65 -11.38 -4.13 -7.47
C ALA A 65 -11.86 -2.98 -6.55
N LYS A 66 -12.99 -3.18 -5.84
CA LYS A 66 -13.51 -2.20 -4.89
C LYS A 66 -12.58 -2.01 -3.68
N SER A 67 -11.91 -3.06 -3.18
CA SER A 67 -10.94 -2.89 -2.09
C SER A 67 -9.78 -1.99 -2.46
N ILE A 68 -9.30 -2.06 -3.71
CA ILE A 68 -8.23 -1.18 -4.21
C ILE A 68 -8.69 0.26 -4.22
N SER A 69 -9.86 0.54 -4.80
CA SER A 69 -10.38 1.91 -4.86
C SER A 69 -10.52 2.51 -3.46
N LEU A 70 -11.07 1.76 -2.50
CA LEU A 70 -11.21 2.22 -1.11
C LEU A 70 -9.85 2.44 -0.43
N ALA A 71 -8.88 1.55 -0.67
CA ALA A 71 -7.52 1.70 -0.14
C ALA A 71 -6.80 2.93 -0.72
N LEU A 72 -6.97 3.19 -2.01
CA LEU A 72 -6.44 4.40 -2.66
C LEU A 72 -7.07 5.66 -2.10
N ASP A 73 -8.40 5.69 -1.96
CA ASP A 73 -9.10 6.81 -1.34
C ASP A 73 -8.61 7.07 0.10
N GLN A 74 -8.41 6.01 0.88
CA GLN A 74 -7.86 6.09 2.23
C GLN A 74 -6.44 6.66 2.23
N LEU A 75 -5.56 6.10 1.42
CA LEU A 75 -4.16 6.52 1.29
C LEU A 75 -4.06 8.01 0.93
N LEU A 76 -4.86 8.46 -0.03
CA LEU A 76 -4.89 9.87 -0.47
C LEU A 76 -5.25 10.87 0.64
N ARG A 77 -5.99 10.45 1.69
CA ARG A 77 -6.28 11.31 2.84
C ARG A 77 -5.02 11.68 3.63
N TYR A 78 -4.00 10.82 3.64
CA TYR A 78 -2.81 10.99 4.48
C TYR A 78 -1.58 11.57 3.76
N VAL A 79 -1.47 11.43 2.43
CA VAL A 79 -0.25 11.80 1.67
C VAL A 79 0.06 13.30 1.63
N ASP A 80 0.64 13.87 2.67
CA ASP A 80 0.81 15.33 2.76
C ASP A 80 1.83 15.95 1.79
N HIS A 81 1.82 17.30 1.68
CA HIS A 81 2.58 18.09 0.69
C HIS A 81 4.13 18.01 0.81
N GLY A 82 4.65 17.28 1.80
CA GLY A 82 6.09 17.12 2.04
C GLY A 82 6.55 15.74 1.61
N ALA A 83 7.35 15.66 0.54
CA ALA A 83 7.94 14.46 -0.07
C ALA A 83 8.01 13.23 0.88
N THR A 84 6.96 12.42 0.83
CA THR A 84 6.78 11.19 1.60
C THR A 84 6.76 10.02 0.63
N ARG A 85 7.41 8.90 0.96
CA ARG A 85 7.24 7.67 0.17
C ARG A 85 5.86 7.11 0.47
N THR A 86 5.09 6.82 -0.57
CA THR A 86 3.73 6.29 -0.42
C THR A 86 3.67 4.89 -1.01
N ALA A 87 3.02 3.95 -0.32
CA ALA A 87 2.84 2.58 -0.83
C ALA A 87 1.41 2.06 -0.66
N LEU A 88 0.96 1.27 -1.62
CA LEU A 88 -0.21 0.42 -1.51
C LEU A 88 0.29 -1.03 -1.44
N ILE A 89 0.12 -1.65 -0.28
CA ILE A 89 0.55 -3.02 -0.02
C ILE A 89 -0.67 -3.93 -0.10
N VAL A 90 -0.68 -4.85 -1.06
CA VAL A 90 -1.82 -5.74 -1.28
C VAL A 90 -1.42 -7.19 -1.05
N PHE A 91 -2.14 -7.86 -0.16
CA PHE A 91 -1.96 -9.28 0.13
C PHE A 91 -2.92 -10.12 -0.71
N PHE A 92 -2.38 -11.07 -1.45
CA PHE A 92 -3.11 -12.03 -2.26
C PHE A 92 -3.07 -13.42 -1.65
N ARG A 93 -4.24 -14.02 -1.47
CA ARG A 93 -4.40 -15.45 -1.16
C ARG A 93 -4.72 -16.19 -2.45
N THR A 94 -3.69 -16.62 -3.17
CA THR A 94 -3.83 -17.20 -4.51
C THR A 94 -2.64 -18.06 -4.88
N ASP A 95 -2.87 -19.02 -5.75
CA ASP A 95 -1.87 -19.79 -6.50
C ASP A 95 -1.51 -19.14 -7.86
N ASP A 96 -2.29 -18.16 -8.31
CA ASP A 96 -2.08 -17.39 -9.55
C ASP A 96 -1.92 -15.89 -9.25
N PRO A 97 -0.75 -15.48 -8.72
CA PRO A 97 -0.50 -14.10 -8.36
C PRO A 97 -0.37 -13.18 -9.57
N GLU A 98 -0.02 -13.69 -10.75
CA GLU A 98 0.10 -12.88 -11.97
C GLU A 98 -1.27 -12.34 -12.39
N THR A 99 -2.29 -13.20 -12.43
CA THR A 99 -3.66 -12.79 -12.75
C THR A 99 -4.22 -11.80 -11.73
N LEU A 100 -4.02 -12.03 -10.42
CA LEU A 100 -4.52 -11.09 -9.41
C LEU A 100 -3.76 -9.76 -9.41
N THR A 101 -2.45 -9.79 -9.68
CA THR A 101 -1.65 -8.57 -9.83
C THR A 101 -2.14 -7.76 -11.02
N ALA A 102 -2.39 -8.38 -12.18
CA ALA A 102 -2.93 -7.69 -13.36
C ALA A 102 -4.30 -7.06 -13.05
N ARG A 103 -5.21 -7.79 -12.41
CA ARG A 103 -6.53 -7.26 -11.99
C ARG A 103 -6.43 -6.11 -10.99
N ALA A 104 -5.44 -6.14 -10.11
CA ALA A 104 -5.21 -5.05 -9.18
C ALA A 104 -4.67 -3.81 -9.88
N VAL A 105 -3.78 -3.97 -10.85
CA VAL A 105 -3.31 -2.87 -11.71
C VAL A 105 -4.47 -2.29 -12.52
N ASP A 106 -5.32 -3.12 -13.13
CA ASP A 106 -6.53 -2.63 -13.83
C ASP A 106 -7.44 -1.82 -12.90
N ALA A 107 -7.58 -2.24 -11.64
CA ALA A 107 -8.36 -1.51 -10.63
C ALA A 107 -7.72 -0.18 -10.21
N ILE A 108 -6.39 -0.11 -10.16
CA ILE A 108 -5.62 1.12 -9.93
C ILE A 108 -5.83 2.09 -11.10
N ASP A 109 -5.67 1.60 -12.33
CA ASP A 109 -5.82 2.40 -13.57
C ASP A 109 -7.26 2.92 -13.74
N ALA A 110 -8.26 2.16 -13.27
CA ALA A 110 -9.65 2.58 -13.29
C ALA A 110 -10.03 3.60 -12.20
N HIS A 111 -9.13 3.92 -11.27
CA HIS A 111 -9.43 4.83 -10.17
C HIS A 111 -9.66 6.27 -10.68
N PRO A 112 -10.69 7.01 -10.23
CA PRO A 112 -11.02 8.35 -10.76
C PRO A 112 -9.91 9.39 -10.64
N ASN A 113 -9.00 9.18 -9.69
CA ASN A 113 -7.87 10.05 -9.42
C ASN A 113 -6.55 9.58 -10.05
N HIS A 114 -6.54 8.43 -10.71
CA HIS A 114 -5.36 7.93 -11.42
C HIS A 114 -4.95 8.86 -12.55
N GLU A 115 -3.64 9.03 -12.75
CA GLU A 115 -3.08 9.80 -13.87
C GLU A 115 -2.16 8.96 -14.76
N SER A 116 -1.33 8.10 -14.16
CA SER A 116 -0.41 7.23 -14.90
C SER A 116 0.08 6.05 -14.07
N THR A 117 0.44 4.96 -14.75
CA THR A 117 1.12 3.79 -14.17
C THR A 117 2.46 3.60 -14.86
N ASP A 118 3.51 3.43 -14.08
CA ASP A 118 4.83 2.99 -14.51
C ASP A 118 5.05 1.52 -14.12
N GLN A 119 5.54 0.74 -15.08
CA GLN A 119 5.88 -0.67 -14.92
C GLN A 119 7.33 -0.87 -15.34
N SER A 120 8.25 -0.42 -14.48
CA SER A 120 9.67 -0.51 -14.72
C SER A 120 10.24 -1.85 -14.22
N LEU A 121 11.28 -2.33 -14.90
CA LEU A 121 12.11 -3.43 -14.40
C LEU A 121 13.31 -2.82 -13.69
N VAL A 122 13.42 -3.04 -12.38
CA VAL A 122 14.56 -2.60 -11.56
C VAL A 122 15.31 -3.84 -11.12
N GLU A 123 16.57 -3.96 -11.53
CA GLU A 123 17.44 -5.11 -11.20
C GLU A 123 16.85 -6.48 -11.61
N GLY A 124 15.94 -6.50 -12.58
CA GLY A 124 15.26 -7.71 -13.07
C GLY A 124 13.89 -7.95 -12.42
N ASP A 125 13.55 -7.22 -11.37
CA ASP A 125 12.26 -7.32 -10.69
C ASP A 125 11.27 -6.27 -11.20
N ARG A 126 10.02 -6.68 -11.38
CA ARG A 126 8.94 -5.78 -11.82
C ARG A 126 8.51 -4.91 -10.66
N GLN A 127 8.62 -3.60 -10.85
CA GLN A 127 8.11 -2.60 -9.92
C GLN A 127 6.94 -1.86 -10.56
N TRP A 128 5.90 -1.66 -9.77
CA TRP A 128 4.76 -0.86 -10.16
C TRP A 128 4.75 0.41 -9.33
N SER A 129 4.66 1.54 -10.00
CA SER A 129 4.32 2.79 -9.35
C SER A 129 3.24 3.52 -10.13
N PHE A 130 2.44 4.33 -9.47
CA PHE A 130 1.40 5.10 -10.13
C PHE A 130 1.35 6.52 -9.59
N SER A 131 1.04 7.46 -10.49
CA SER A 131 0.72 8.84 -10.13
C SER A 131 -0.77 8.94 -9.88
N ILE A 132 -1.14 9.44 -8.71
CA ILE A 132 -2.52 9.67 -8.34
C ILE A 132 -2.69 11.12 -7.87
N ARG A 133 -3.72 11.77 -8.39
CA ARG A 133 -4.07 13.15 -8.06
C ARG A 133 -4.85 13.19 -6.75
N ARG A 134 -4.46 14.02 -5.80
CA ARG A 134 -5.28 14.24 -4.59
C ARG A 134 -6.59 14.95 -4.93
N ASN A 135 -7.61 14.71 -4.12
CA ASN A 135 -8.85 15.48 -4.20
C ASN A 135 -8.54 16.98 -4.00
N GLY A 136 -8.98 17.82 -4.95
CA GLY A 136 -8.69 19.25 -4.95
C GLY A 136 -9.06 19.91 -6.28
N ASN A 137 -8.85 21.24 -6.36
CA ASN A 137 -9.17 21.98 -7.57
C ASN A 137 -8.30 21.52 -8.76
N PRO A 138 -8.90 21.37 -9.96
CA PRO A 138 -8.14 21.13 -11.19
C PRO A 138 -7.05 22.21 -11.36
N GLY A 139 -5.79 21.79 -11.48
CA GLY A 139 -4.64 22.69 -11.67
C GLY A 139 -3.79 22.97 -10.42
N THR A 140 -4.31 22.72 -9.20
CA THR A 140 -3.54 22.89 -7.95
C THR A 140 -3.46 21.63 -7.09
N ALA A 141 -4.18 20.57 -7.46
CA ALA A 141 -4.12 19.28 -6.79
C ALA A 141 -2.71 18.69 -6.83
N THR A 142 -2.15 18.40 -5.65
CA THR A 142 -0.86 17.71 -5.53
C THR A 142 -0.93 16.29 -6.03
N ARG A 143 0.19 15.83 -6.59
CA ARG A 143 0.38 14.44 -7.02
C ARG A 143 1.07 13.64 -5.94
N ALA A 144 0.65 12.38 -5.79
CA ALA A 144 1.37 11.38 -5.04
C ALA A 144 1.89 10.31 -6.00
N THR A 145 3.17 9.96 -5.87
CA THR A 145 3.70 8.73 -6.47
C THR A 145 3.56 7.61 -5.44
N VAL A 146 2.85 6.55 -5.81
CA VAL A 146 2.57 5.42 -4.93
C VAL A 146 3.20 4.16 -5.50
N ALA A 147 4.00 3.46 -4.70
CA ALA A 147 4.49 2.14 -5.03
C ALA A 147 3.38 1.10 -4.81
N PHE A 148 3.14 0.22 -5.78
CA PHE A 148 2.25 -0.93 -5.60
C PHE A 148 3.08 -2.16 -5.27
N LEU A 149 2.83 -2.75 -4.10
CA LEU A 149 3.59 -3.86 -3.54
C LEU A 149 2.68 -5.09 -3.34
N PRO A 150 2.62 -6.01 -4.32
CA PRO A 150 1.86 -7.25 -4.19
C PRO A 150 2.61 -8.29 -3.36
N PHE A 151 1.96 -8.84 -2.33
CA PHE A 151 2.48 -9.92 -1.49
C PHE A 151 1.61 -11.15 -1.62
N VAL A 152 2.20 -12.28 -2.00
CA VAL A 152 1.51 -13.58 -1.96
C VAL A 152 1.59 -14.13 -0.54
N ILE A 153 0.43 -14.39 0.05
CA ILE A 153 0.27 -15.06 1.33
C ILE A 153 -0.53 -16.36 1.12
N ALA A 154 -0.58 -17.22 2.14
CA ALA A 154 -1.33 -18.48 2.02
C ALA A 154 -2.84 -18.33 2.13
#